data_AF-A0A8B7DBK8-F1
#
_entry.id   AF-A0A8B7DBK8-F1
#
_cell.length_a   1.000
_cell.length_b   1.000
_cell.length_c   1.000
_cell.angle_alpha   90.00
_cell.angle_beta   90.00
_cell.angle_gamma   90.00
#
_symmetry.space_group_name_H-M   'P 1'
#
loop_
_entity.id
_entity.type
_entity.pdbx_description
1 polymer ?
#
loop_
_entity_poly.entity_id
_entity_poly.type
_entity_poly.pdbx_seq_one_letter_code
_entity_poly.pdbx_strand_id
1 'polypeptide(L)'
;MANQLELNQDKHNEFEFDYLKVEKLSSDVLNTFADELPKDWIKLARFLKITNDEIDKVLHEYKTAREQIFEIFNSWCEKNPDKTWSDLKSGLIFCERNDVIIKCERKLIVSSIFGVQPPSGMLFLRNKELCEIHSYFIELQDEKKATLVLYGMSGVGKTQLARKYCKTYHNFYENFVWIDAAFGNLQTSLYNILQKLGFIVQNSKGDYIAIEVVVEKVHNYYKNEKTLYIFDNVDDESVRYLEMYISKKPNAFTLITSQWRTWSNNVNKMFIDVFSSEEAFAYVKNNIKENTDENIRKLIKELGYHPFAINQVSTIHLH
;
A
#
# COMPACT_ATOMS: atom_id res chain seq x y z
N MET A 1 41.95 1.27 17.01
CA MET A 1 40.97 1.95 17.89
C MET A 1 40.67 3.31 17.27
N ALA A 2 39.54 3.41 16.60
CA ALA A 2 38.90 4.67 16.21
C ALA A 2 37.40 4.38 16.12
N ASN A 3 36.66 5.00 17.07
CA ASN A 3 35.21 5.21 17.22
C ASN A 3 34.36 4.82 15.99
N GLN A 4 33.34 3.96 16.03
CA GLN A 4 32.16 3.93 16.91
C GLN A 4 31.62 5.33 17.23
N LEU A 5 31.01 5.96 16.22
CA LEU A 5 30.06 7.09 16.19
C LEU A 5 29.96 7.42 14.69
N GLU A 6 29.01 6.88 13.92
CA GLU A 6 27.68 7.45 13.72
C GLU A 6 26.75 6.34 13.18
N LEU A 7 26.01 5.71 14.09
CA LEU A 7 24.88 4.83 13.79
C LEU A 7 23.75 5.34 14.67
N ASN A 8 23.18 6.49 14.34
CA ASN A 8 21.95 7.04 14.95
C ASN A 8 21.52 8.34 14.27
N GLN A 9 21.29 8.35 12.95
CA GLN A 9 20.39 9.31 12.32
C GLN A 9 19.62 8.57 11.21
N ASP A 10 18.33 8.88 11.11
CA ASP A 10 17.35 8.41 10.11
C ASP A 10 16.67 7.05 10.34
N LYS A 11 15.80 6.99 11.37
CA LYS A 11 14.67 6.03 11.45
C LYS A 11 13.28 6.67 11.43
N HIS A 12 13.15 7.95 11.04
CA HIS A 12 11.88 8.66 10.98
C HIS A 12 11.65 9.37 9.64
N ASN A 13 11.81 8.65 8.53
CA ASN A 13 11.40 9.20 7.22
C ASN A 13 10.90 8.11 6.27
N GLU A 14 9.98 7.26 6.75
CA GLU A 14 9.51 6.16 5.90
C GLU A 14 8.26 6.48 5.05
N PHE A 15 7.46 7.49 5.39
CA PHE A 15 6.33 7.94 4.56
C PHE A 15 5.94 9.38 4.93
N GLU A 16 6.04 10.33 4.00
CA GLU A 16 5.66 11.73 4.24
C GLU A 16 4.19 11.92 3.81
N PHE A 17 3.27 12.00 4.78
CA PHE A 17 1.84 12.17 4.53
C PHE A 17 1.40 13.63 4.52
N ASP A 18 2.33 14.54 4.73
CA ASP A 18 2.07 15.93 5.09
C ASP A 18 1.19 16.67 4.06
N TYR A 19 1.21 16.25 2.80
CA TYR A 19 0.39 16.80 1.71
C TYR A 19 -1.00 16.16 1.54
N LEU A 20 -1.30 15.04 2.22
CA LEU A 20 -2.57 14.34 2.08
C LEU A 20 -3.73 15.22 2.55
N LYS A 21 -4.73 15.44 1.68
CA LYS A 21 -5.91 16.25 2.03
C LYS A 21 -6.74 15.60 3.13
N VAL A 22 -7.24 16.42 4.06
CA VAL A 22 -8.00 15.92 5.23
C VAL A 22 -9.34 15.29 4.83
N GLU A 23 -9.93 15.71 3.71
CA GLU A 23 -11.13 15.10 3.14
C GLU A 23 -10.92 13.65 2.65
N LYS A 24 -9.67 13.26 2.42
CA LYS A 24 -9.28 11.90 1.99
C LYS A 24 -8.87 11.00 3.15
N LEU A 25 -8.90 11.50 4.39
CA LEU A 25 -8.56 10.68 5.56
C LEU A 25 -9.59 9.58 5.71
N SER A 26 -9.12 8.33 5.86
CA SER A 26 -10.01 7.21 6.11
C SER A 26 -10.69 7.36 7.47
N SER A 27 -11.90 6.78 7.59
CA SER A 27 -12.59 6.69 8.87
C SER A 27 -11.76 5.98 9.94
N ASP A 28 -10.80 5.13 9.57
CA ASP A 28 -9.82 4.53 10.48
C ASP A 28 -8.91 5.55 11.18
N VAL A 29 -8.55 6.65 10.51
CA VAL A 29 -7.77 7.74 11.13
C VAL A 29 -8.62 8.47 12.17
N LEU A 30 -9.88 8.77 11.83
CA LEU A 30 -10.82 9.43 12.74
C LEU A 30 -11.20 8.52 13.92
N ASN A 31 -11.37 7.23 13.68
CA ASN A 31 -11.54 6.22 14.74
C ASN A 31 -10.31 6.18 15.66
N THR A 32 -9.10 6.28 15.10
CA THR A 32 -7.87 6.35 15.90
C THR A 32 -7.88 7.59 16.79
N PHE A 33 -8.33 8.75 16.29
CA PHE A 33 -8.49 9.95 17.13
C PHE A 33 -9.50 9.68 18.26
N ALA A 34 -10.65 9.10 17.92
CA ALA A 34 -11.72 8.79 18.88
C ALA A 34 -11.29 7.82 19.99
N ASP A 35 -10.45 6.85 19.65
CA ASP A 35 -9.96 5.83 20.58
C ASP A 35 -8.79 6.34 21.43
N GLU A 36 -7.93 7.21 20.88
CA GLU A 36 -6.64 7.55 21.46
C GLU A 36 -6.57 8.95 22.09
N LEU A 37 -7.51 9.86 21.79
CA LEU A 37 -7.51 11.24 22.28
C LEU A 37 -8.59 11.60 23.33
N PRO A 38 -9.07 10.70 24.23
CA PRO A 38 -10.17 11.04 25.15
C PRO A 38 -9.87 12.21 26.09
N LYS A 39 -8.59 12.53 26.33
CA LYS A 39 -8.15 13.60 27.25
C LYS A 39 -7.64 14.86 26.53
N ASP A 40 -7.21 14.73 25.28
CA ASP A 40 -6.46 15.79 24.58
C ASP A 40 -7.23 16.38 23.38
N TRP A 41 -8.38 15.81 23.01
CA TRP A 41 -9.11 16.21 21.80
C TRP A 41 -9.58 17.66 21.83
N ILE A 42 -9.96 18.22 22.98
CA ILE A 42 -10.34 19.64 23.11
C ILE A 42 -9.13 20.55 22.85
N LYS A 43 -7.94 20.16 23.33
CA LYS A 43 -6.69 20.88 23.07
C LYS A 43 -6.37 20.89 21.57
N LEU A 44 -6.53 19.74 20.92
CA LEU A 44 -6.36 19.61 19.46
C LEU A 44 -7.41 20.42 18.69
N ALA A 45 -8.69 20.34 19.07
CA ALA A 45 -9.78 21.08 18.42
C ALA A 45 -9.53 22.59 18.42
N ARG A 46 -9.11 23.14 19.57
CA ARG A 46 -8.76 24.57 19.70
C ARG A 46 -7.55 24.94 18.84
N PHE A 47 -6.53 24.08 18.76
CA PHE A 47 -5.38 24.30 17.87
C PHE A 47 -5.82 24.40 16.40
N LEU A 48 -6.75 23.54 15.99
CA LEU A 48 -7.34 23.55 14.64
C LEU A 48 -8.38 24.66 14.42
N LYS A 49 -8.50 25.60 15.37
CA LYS A 49 -9.43 26.74 15.34
C LYS A 49 -10.91 26.35 15.31
N ILE A 50 -11.26 25.18 15.85
CA ILE A 50 -12.66 24.81 16.12
C ILE A 50 -13.18 25.68 17.26
N THR A 51 -14.37 26.26 17.09
CA THR A 51 -14.95 27.21 18.04
C THR A 51 -15.44 26.51 19.32
N ASN A 52 -15.50 27.23 20.45
CA ASN A 52 -16.07 26.67 21.68
C ASN A 52 -17.55 26.31 21.49
N ASP A 53 -18.30 27.08 20.70
CA ASP A 53 -19.71 26.77 20.39
C ASP A 53 -19.85 25.41 19.66
N GLU A 54 -18.96 25.10 18.73
CA GLU A 54 -18.92 23.79 18.06
C GLU A 54 -18.55 22.66 19.02
N ILE A 55 -17.60 22.90 19.92
CA ILE A 55 -17.19 21.93 20.95
C ILE A 55 -18.37 21.64 21.90
N ASP A 56 -19.02 22.70 22.41
CA ASP A 56 -20.13 22.60 23.36
C ASP A 56 -21.35 21.92 22.71
N LYS A 57 -21.60 22.18 21.42
CA LYS A 57 -22.65 21.50 20.66
C LYS A 57 -22.41 19.99 20.62
N VAL A 58 -21.20 19.55 20.28
CA VAL A 58 -20.87 18.12 20.22
C VAL A 58 -20.93 17.46 21.60
N LEU A 59 -20.46 18.16 22.64
CA LEU A 59 -20.56 17.69 24.03
C LEU A 59 -22.01 17.45 24.49
N HIS A 60 -22.95 18.26 23.99
CA HIS A 60 -24.37 18.12 24.30
C HIS A 60 -25.08 17.06 23.43
N GLU A 61 -24.73 16.97 22.15
CA GLU A 61 -25.40 16.08 21.18
C GLU A 61 -24.99 14.60 21.31
N TYR A 62 -23.74 14.32 21.68
CA TYR A 62 -23.20 12.96 21.72
C TYR A 62 -22.85 12.54 23.15
N LYS A 63 -23.16 11.27 23.48
CA LYS A 63 -23.10 10.76 24.87
C LYS A 63 -21.71 10.30 25.29
N THR A 64 -20.94 9.75 24.36
CA THR A 64 -19.63 9.18 24.67
C THR A 64 -18.51 10.07 24.15
N ALA A 65 -17.39 10.12 24.88
CA ALA A 65 -16.20 10.86 24.44
C ALA A 65 -15.73 10.40 23.04
N ARG A 66 -15.86 9.10 22.75
CA ARG A 66 -15.51 8.52 21.45
C ARG A 66 -16.37 9.09 20.32
N GLU A 67 -17.69 9.11 20.48
CA GLU A 67 -18.62 9.71 19.49
C GLU A 67 -18.34 11.20 19.31
N GLN A 68 -18.16 11.94 20.42
CA GLN A 68 -17.84 13.36 20.39
C GLN A 68 -16.59 13.66 19.57
N ILE A 69 -15.52 12.89 19.80
CA ILE A 69 -14.24 13.05 19.09
C ILE A 69 -14.38 12.70 17.61
N PHE A 70 -15.03 11.59 17.29
CA PHE A 70 -15.21 11.18 15.89
C PHE A 70 -15.96 12.26 15.11
N GLU A 71 -17.07 12.74 15.64
CA GLU A 71 -17.97 13.66 14.95
C GLU A 71 -17.36 15.05 14.79
N ILE A 72 -16.66 15.56 15.80
CA ILE A 72 -16.03 16.89 15.70
C ILE A 72 -14.92 16.92 14.66
N PHE A 73 -14.08 15.87 14.60
CA PHE A 73 -13.00 15.81 13.61
C PHE A 73 -13.49 15.42 12.22
N ASN A 74 -14.54 14.60 12.12
CA ASN A 74 -15.20 14.35 10.83
C ASN A 74 -15.76 15.66 10.24
N SER A 75 -16.53 16.41 11.05
CA SER A 75 -17.09 17.70 10.62
C SER A 75 -16.00 18.72 10.25
N TRP A 76 -14.88 18.74 10.99
CA TRP A 76 -13.75 19.60 10.65
C TRP A 76 -13.11 19.22 9.32
N CYS A 77 -12.92 17.93 9.03
CA CYS A 77 -12.37 17.48 7.74
C CYS A 77 -13.28 17.88 6.57
N GLU A 78 -14.60 17.73 6.71
CA GLU A 78 -15.57 18.11 5.68
C GLU A 78 -15.60 19.62 5.41
N LYS A 79 -15.42 20.45 6.44
CA LYS A 79 -15.44 21.92 6.32
C LYS A 79 -14.13 22.51 5.79
N ASN A 80 -13.04 21.75 5.77
CA ASN A 80 -11.69 22.24 5.46
C ASN A 80 -11.00 21.41 4.36
N PRO A 81 -11.55 21.31 3.14
CA PRO A 81 -11.00 20.47 2.07
C PRO A 81 -9.61 20.90 1.59
N ASP A 82 -9.21 22.16 1.85
CA ASP A 82 -7.88 22.67 1.52
C ASP A 82 -6.80 22.20 2.51
N LYS A 83 -7.18 21.76 3.70
CA LYS A 83 -6.27 21.32 4.76
C LYS A 83 -5.66 19.96 4.50
N THR A 84 -4.55 19.71 5.18
CA THR A 84 -3.73 18.52 4.99
C THR A 84 -3.45 17.78 6.30
N TRP A 85 -2.95 16.54 6.19
CA TRP A 85 -2.44 15.80 7.35
C TRP A 85 -1.37 16.57 8.10
N SER A 86 -0.56 17.41 7.43
CA SER A 86 0.42 18.27 8.11
C SER A 86 -0.23 19.22 9.12
N ASP A 87 -1.43 19.75 8.83
CA ASP A 87 -2.17 20.61 9.75
C ASP A 87 -2.60 19.83 11.02
N LEU A 88 -3.11 18.60 10.84
CA LEU A 88 -3.50 17.72 11.96
C LEU A 88 -2.29 17.23 12.76
N LYS A 89 -1.23 16.82 12.06
CA LYS A 89 0.04 16.36 12.63
C LYS A 89 0.69 17.45 13.47
N SER A 90 0.70 18.69 12.99
CA SER A 90 1.18 19.85 13.76
C SER A 90 0.40 20.04 15.06
N GLY A 91 -0.93 19.86 15.01
CA GLY A 91 -1.77 19.89 16.21
C GLY A 91 -1.51 18.74 17.18
N LEU A 92 -1.28 17.53 16.67
CA LEU A 92 -0.93 16.36 17.48
C LEU A 92 0.46 16.51 18.13
N ILE A 93 1.43 17.09 17.43
CA ILE A 93 2.75 17.46 17.98
C ILE A 93 2.56 18.47 19.12
N PHE A 94 1.74 19.50 18.92
CA PHE A 94 1.40 20.48 19.97
C PHE A 94 0.70 19.84 21.19
N CYS A 95 -0.07 18.79 20.97
CA CYS A 95 -0.68 17.98 22.02
C CYS A 95 0.28 16.97 22.67
N GLU A 96 1.55 16.89 22.21
CA GLU A 96 2.54 15.89 22.64
C GLU A 96 2.11 14.44 22.38
N ARG A 97 1.28 14.23 21.35
CA ARG A 97 0.70 12.92 20.98
C ARG A 97 1.36 12.28 19.77
N ASN A 98 2.69 12.14 19.83
CA ASN A 98 3.48 11.46 18.78
C ASN A 98 3.06 9.99 18.60
N ASP A 99 2.57 9.34 19.65
CA ASP A 99 2.02 7.99 19.61
C ASP A 99 0.81 7.88 18.66
N VAL A 100 -0.06 8.88 18.66
CA VAL A 100 -1.25 8.94 17.80
C VAL A 100 -0.85 9.21 16.36
N ILE A 101 0.13 10.09 16.12
CA ILE A 101 0.68 10.34 14.78
C ILE A 101 1.15 9.03 14.16
N ILE A 102 1.95 8.24 14.88
CA ILE A 102 2.44 6.95 14.39
C ILE A 102 1.29 5.98 14.08
N LYS A 103 0.26 5.92 14.93
CA LYS A 103 -0.92 5.06 14.71
C LYS A 103 -1.71 5.50 13.48
N CYS A 104 -1.95 6.79 13.33
CA CYS A 104 -2.67 7.36 12.18
C CYS A 104 -1.89 7.23 10.89
N GLU A 105 -0.60 7.53 10.87
CA GLU A 105 0.25 7.35 9.68
C GLU A 105 0.29 5.89 9.26
N ARG A 106 0.26 4.93 10.20
CA ARG A 106 0.06 3.51 9.85
C ARG A 106 -1.29 3.24 9.18
N LYS A 107 -2.37 3.88 9.62
CA LYS A 107 -3.68 3.78 8.96
C LYS A 107 -3.67 4.43 7.58
N LEU A 108 -2.98 5.56 7.44
CA LEU A 108 -2.80 6.27 6.17
C LEU A 108 -2.00 5.48 5.15
N ILE A 109 -0.93 4.81 5.59
CA ILE A 109 -0.22 3.82 4.77
C ILE A 109 -1.22 2.74 4.32
N VAL A 110 -2.01 2.18 5.23
CA VAL A 110 -2.93 1.08 4.88
C VAL A 110 -4.10 1.52 3.98
N SER A 111 -4.57 2.76 4.10
CA SER A 111 -5.65 3.29 3.26
C SER A 111 -5.15 3.80 1.91
N SER A 112 -4.03 4.51 1.86
CA SER A 112 -3.36 4.86 0.58
C SER A 112 -2.88 3.61 -0.15
N ILE A 113 -2.67 2.53 0.60
CA ILE A 113 -2.22 1.25 0.08
C ILE A 113 -3.24 0.15 0.37
N PHE A 114 -4.43 0.23 -0.26
CA PHE A 114 -5.49 -0.76 -0.08
C PHE A 114 -5.00 -2.16 -0.45
N GLY A 115 -4.96 -3.07 0.53
CA GLY A 115 -4.71 -4.49 0.33
C GLY A 115 -3.24 -4.89 0.15
N VAL A 116 -2.30 -3.95 0.15
CA VAL A 116 -0.87 -4.29 0.05
C VAL A 116 -0.36 -4.66 1.44
N GLN A 117 -0.01 -5.92 1.60
CA GLN A 117 0.70 -6.33 2.80
C GLN A 117 2.13 -5.80 2.77
N PRO A 118 2.68 -5.35 3.92
CA PRO A 118 4.07 -4.89 3.97
C PRO A 118 5.00 -6.01 3.47
N PRO A 119 6.06 -5.68 2.72
CA PRO A 119 7.03 -6.67 2.33
C PRO A 119 7.63 -7.32 3.58
N SER A 120 7.82 -8.64 3.54
CA SER A 120 8.53 -9.36 4.60
C SER A 120 9.88 -8.68 4.83
N GLY A 121 10.27 -8.44 6.08
CA GLY A 121 11.41 -7.60 6.48
C GLY A 121 12.81 -8.09 6.08
N MET A 122 12.92 -8.90 5.03
CA MET A 122 14.17 -9.40 4.48
C MET A 122 14.74 -8.48 3.41
N LEU A 123 16.04 -8.64 3.16
CA LEU A 123 16.79 -7.91 2.15
C LEU A 123 16.15 -8.05 0.77
N PHE A 124 15.87 -6.92 0.14
CA PHE A 124 15.32 -6.86 -1.21
C PHE A 124 16.42 -6.48 -2.20
N LEU A 125 16.75 -7.36 -3.15
CA LEU A 125 17.91 -7.20 -4.02
C LEU A 125 17.59 -6.79 -5.47
N ARG A 126 16.32 -6.84 -5.88
CA ARG A 126 15.87 -6.54 -7.26
C ARG A 126 15.74 -5.04 -7.56
N ASN A 127 16.78 -4.26 -7.23
CA ASN A 127 16.76 -2.80 -7.42
C ASN A 127 16.70 -2.43 -8.91
N LYS A 128 17.32 -3.25 -9.77
CA LYS A 128 17.27 -3.04 -11.22
C LYS A 128 15.83 -3.14 -11.74
N GLU A 129 15.12 -4.22 -11.41
CA GLU A 129 13.74 -4.42 -11.85
C GLU A 129 12.81 -3.36 -11.26
N LEU A 130 13.03 -2.90 -10.02
CA LEU A 130 12.29 -1.78 -9.44
C LEU A 130 12.42 -0.51 -10.29
N CYS A 131 13.66 -0.15 -10.67
CA CYS A 131 13.92 1.01 -11.51
C CYS A 131 13.32 0.85 -12.90
N GLU A 132 13.37 -0.34 -13.50
CA GLU A 132 12.78 -0.61 -14.80
C GLU A 132 11.24 -0.47 -14.77
N ILE A 133 10.58 -0.97 -13.71
CA ILE A 133 9.13 -0.76 -13.52
C ILE A 133 8.83 0.75 -13.42
N HIS A 134 9.63 1.50 -12.67
CA HIS A 134 9.39 2.93 -12.51
C HIS A 134 9.62 3.72 -13.80
N SER A 135 10.70 3.42 -14.51
CA SER A 135 11.04 4.06 -15.79
C SER A 135 9.92 3.84 -16.80
N TYR A 136 9.40 2.61 -16.90
CA TYR A 136 8.26 2.28 -17.74
C TYR A 136 7.02 3.17 -17.44
N PHE A 137 6.68 3.37 -16.17
CA PHE A 137 5.51 4.19 -15.80
C PHE A 137 5.76 5.71 -15.92
N ILE A 138 7.00 6.19 -15.85
CA ILE A 138 7.33 7.60 -16.12
C ILE A 138 7.29 7.90 -17.62
N GLU A 139 7.88 7.03 -18.44
CA GLU A 139 7.99 7.24 -19.90
C GLU A 139 6.62 7.27 -20.60
N LEU A 140 5.60 6.67 -19.97
CA LEU A 140 4.22 6.56 -20.48
C LEU A 140 3.26 7.62 -19.91
N GLN A 141 3.73 8.82 -19.57
CA GLN A 141 2.82 9.92 -19.20
C GLN A 141 1.87 10.36 -20.33
N ASP A 142 1.97 9.79 -21.53
CA ASP A 142 1.00 9.93 -22.62
C ASP A 142 -0.19 8.95 -22.47
N GLU A 143 -1.41 9.45 -22.67
CA GLU A 143 -2.72 8.94 -22.22
C GLU A 143 -3.13 7.49 -22.59
N LYS A 144 -2.27 6.68 -23.21
CA LYS A 144 -2.64 5.37 -23.75
C LYS A 144 -1.72 4.25 -23.26
N LYS A 145 -2.21 3.59 -22.21
CA LYS A 145 -1.89 2.21 -21.77
C LYS A 145 -0.60 2.03 -20.96
N ALA A 146 -0.68 2.35 -19.67
CA ALA A 146 0.33 2.04 -18.67
C ALA A 146 0.07 0.69 -17.98
N THR A 147 -0.08 -0.41 -18.73
CA THR A 147 -0.19 -1.76 -18.16
C THR A 147 1.13 -2.50 -18.30
N LEU A 148 1.75 -2.89 -17.18
CA LEU A 148 2.95 -3.73 -17.14
C LEU A 148 2.63 -5.08 -16.51
N VAL A 149 3.06 -6.16 -17.15
CA VAL A 149 2.94 -7.51 -16.62
C VAL A 149 4.30 -8.01 -16.13
N LEU A 150 4.41 -8.30 -14.83
CA LEU A 150 5.50 -9.08 -14.25
C LEU A 150 5.15 -10.57 -14.39
N TYR A 151 5.92 -11.31 -15.18
CA TYR A 151 5.67 -12.74 -15.39
C TYR A 151 6.93 -13.58 -15.11
N GLY A 152 6.73 -14.83 -14.69
CA GLY A 152 7.83 -15.70 -14.29
C GLY A 152 7.34 -16.91 -13.49
N MET A 153 8.25 -17.80 -13.10
CA MET A 153 7.90 -19.00 -12.33
C MET A 153 7.27 -18.69 -10.97
N SER A 154 6.56 -19.65 -10.39
CA SER A 154 6.07 -19.54 -9.01
C SER A 154 7.24 -19.29 -8.04
N GLY A 155 7.03 -18.48 -7.01
CA GLY A 155 8.03 -18.28 -5.94
C GLY A 155 9.30 -17.49 -6.31
N VAL A 156 9.40 -16.92 -7.51
CA VAL A 156 10.50 -16.00 -7.89
C VAL A 156 10.36 -14.60 -7.27
N GLY A 157 9.24 -14.29 -6.63
CA GLY A 157 9.07 -13.05 -5.86
C GLY A 157 8.43 -11.87 -6.61
N LYS A 158 7.65 -12.12 -7.68
CA LYS A 158 6.90 -11.08 -8.42
C LYS A 158 6.01 -10.23 -7.50
N THR A 159 5.24 -10.88 -6.64
CA THR A 159 4.38 -10.22 -5.64
C THR A 159 5.19 -9.37 -4.66
N GLN A 160 6.35 -9.86 -4.21
CA GLN A 160 7.23 -9.09 -3.32
C GLN A 160 7.87 -7.89 -4.02
N LEU A 161 8.20 -8.03 -5.31
CA LEU A 161 8.67 -6.94 -6.16
C LEU A 161 7.57 -5.86 -6.33
N ALA A 162 6.33 -6.25 -6.60
CA ALA A 162 5.20 -5.32 -6.67
C ALA A 162 4.96 -4.59 -5.33
N ARG A 163 5.02 -5.30 -4.19
CA ARG A 163 4.91 -4.69 -2.85
C ARG A 163 6.04 -3.70 -2.58
N LYS A 164 7.27 -4.09 -2.90
CA LYS A 164 8.43 -3.22 -2.73
C LYS A 164 8.34 -1.99 -3.62
N TYR A 165 7.84 -2.14 -4.85
CA TYR A 165 7.58 -1.03 -5.76
C TYR A 165 6.62 -0.02 -5.14
N CYS A 166 5.47 -0.47 -4.63
CA CYS A 166 4.50 0.39 -3.96
C CYS A 166 5.14 1.15 -2.78
N LYS A 167 5.95 0.46 -1.96
CA LYS A 167 6.66 1.09 -0.84
C LYS A 167 7.69 2.12 -1.30
N THR A 168 8.54 1.76 -2.25
CA THR A 168 9.66 2.59 -2.71
C THR A 168 9.18 3.83 -3.46
N TYR A 169 8.16 3.70 -4.30
CA TYR A 169 7.64 4.78 -5.13
C TYR A 169 6.28 5.31 -4.68
N HIS A 170 5.98 5.21 -3.37
CA HIS A 170 4.71 5.67 -2.81
C HIS A 170 4.43 7.14 -3.15
N ASN A 171 5.45 8.01 -3.08
CA ASN A 171 5.32 9.44 -3.39
C ASN A 171 4.99 9.75 -4.85
N PHE A 172 5.19 8.81 -5.78
CA PHE A 172 4.82 9.05 -7.16
C PHE A 172 3.31 8.98 -7.38
N TYR A 173 2.59 8.20 -6.57
CA TYR A 173 1.16 7.93 -6.68
C TYR A 173 0.39 8.53 -5.50
N GLU A 174 -0.89 8.81 -5.70
CA GLU A 174 -1.81 9.17 -4.62
C GLU A 174 -2.43 7.92 -3.97
N ASN A 175 -2.64 6.86 -4.77
CA ASN A 175 -3.27 5.63 -4.29
C ASN A 175 -2.67 4.37 -4.90
N PHE A 176 -2.78 3.29 -4.14
CA PHE A 176 -2.55 1.93 -4.58
C PHE A 176 -3.79 1.09 -4.31
N VAL A 177 -4.26 0.38 -5.33
CA VAL A 177 -5.42 -0.51 -5.25
C VAL A 177 -4.96 -1.92 -5.55
N TRP A 178 -4.80 -2.75 -4.51
CA TRP A 178 -4.35 -4.13 -4.65
C TRP A 178 -5.53 -5.09 -4.75
N ILE A 179 -5.61 -5.77 -5.89
CA ILE A 179 -6.66 -6.70 -6.27
C ILE A 179 -6.02 -8.10 -6.32
N ASP A 180 -6.55 -9.02 -5.52
CA ASP A 180 -6.21 -10.44 -5.67
C ASP A 180 -6.94 -10.98 -6.89
N ALA A 181 -6.18 -11.21 -7.95
CA ALA A 181 -6.67 -11.59 -9.27
C ALA A 181 -6.43 -13.07 -9.58
N ALA A 182 -6.19 -13.89 -8.55
CA ALA A 182 -6.27 -15.34 -8.66
C ALA A 182 -7.69 -15.78 -9.03
N PHE A 183 -7.81 -16.95 -9.67
CA PHE A 183 -9.07 -17.55 -10.06
C PHE A 183 -10.03 -17.63 -8.88
N GLY A 184 -11.24 -17.09 -9.07
CA GLY A 184 -12.30 -17.04 -8.06
C GLY A 184 -12.20 -15.88 -7.05
N ASN A 185 -11.06 -15.18 -6.96
CA ASN A 185 -10.86 -14.14 -5.95
C ASN A 185 -11.09 -12.71 -6.47
N LEU A 186 -10.93 -12.48 -7.77
CA LEU A 186 -10.94 -11.15 -8.38
C LEU A 186 -12.19 -10.32 -8.03
N GLN A 187 -13.38 -10.88 -8.23
CA GLN A 187 -14.63 -10.18 -7.96
C GLN A 187 -14.79 -9.88 -6.47
N THR A 188 -14.55 -10.87 -5.61
CA THR A 188 -14.59 -10.74 -4.16
C THR A 188 -13.63 -9.65 -3.67
N SER A 189 -12.43 -9.59 -4.24
CA SER A 189 -11.44 -8.55 -3.93
C SER A 189 -11.97 -7.15 -4.24
N LEU A 190 -12.61 -6.96 -5.40
CA LEU A 190 -13.22 -5.68 -5.79
C LEU A 190 -14.43 -5.30 -4.93
N TYR A 191 -15.30 -6.24 -4.57
CA TYR A 191 -16.39 -5.98 -3.62
C TYR A 191 -15.84 -5.51 -2.28
N ASN A 192 -14.79 -6.16 -1.77
CA ASN A 192 -14.14 -5.76 -0.52
C ASN A 192 -13.51 -4.36 -0.61
N ILE A 193 -12.88 -4.02 -1.75
CA ILE A 193 -12.36 -2.66 -1.98
C ILE A 193 -13.51 -1.66 -1.96
N LEU A 194 -14.59 -1.90 -2.72
CA LEU A 194 -15.72 -0.98 -2.79
C LEU A 194 -16.40 -0.78 -1.43
N GLN A 195 -16.54 -1.84 -0.63
CA GLN A 195 -17.06 -1.76 0.73
C GLN A 195 -16.14 -0.93 1.64
N LYS A 196 -14.82 -1.09 1.53
CA LYS A 196 -13.84 -0.28 2.27
C LYS A 196 -13.87 1.20 1.88
N LEU A 197 -14.29 1.51 0.66
CA LEU A 197 -14.54 2.88 0.21
C LEU A 197 -15.87 3.45 0.74
N GLY A 198 -16.58 2.72 1.59
CA GLY A 198 -17.83 3.16 2.23
C GLY A 198 -19.08 2.95 1.39
N PHE A 199 -18.98 2.27 0.25
CA PHE A 199 -20.15 2.00 -0.59
C PHE A 199 -20.85 0.72 -0.18
N ILE A 200 -22.18 0.74 -0.31
CA ILE A 200 -23.02 -0.44 -0.15
C ILE A 200 -22.85 -1.33 -1.38
N VAL A 201 -22.43 -2.58 -1.16
CA VAL A 201 -22.19 -3.58 -2.21
C VAL A 201 -23.33 -4.58 -2.38
N GLN A 202 -24.28 -4.60 -1.45
CA GLN A 202 -25.46 -5.47 -1.47
C GLN A 202 -26.76 -4.66 -1.48
N ASN A 203 -27.77 -5.12 -2.22
CA ASN A 203 -29.09 -4.52 -2.20
C ASN A 203 -29.86 -4.89 -0.92
N SER A 204 -31.07 -4.37 -0.75
CA SER A 204 -31.92 -4.65 0.42
C SER A 204 -32.35 -6.13 0.58
N LYS A 205 -32.14 -6.95 -0.45
CA LYS A 205 -32.39 -8.41 -0.45
C LYS A 205 -31.14 -9.23 -0.14
N GLY A 206 -29.97 -8.59 0.00
CA GLY A 206 -28.69 -9.24 0.23
C GLY A 206 -27.94 -9.65 -1.03
N ASP A 207 -28.48 -9.38 -2.24
CA ASP A 207 -27.78 -9.69 -3.48
C ASP A 207 -26.68 -8.66 -3.74
N TYR A 208 -25.51 -9.13 -4.18
CA TYR A 208 -24.45 -8.24 -4.63
C TYR A 208 -24.87 -7.45 -5.87
N ILE A 209 -24.48 -6.18 -5.94
CA ILE A 209 -24.65 -5.37 -7.15
C ILE A 209 -23.79 -5.93 -8.29
N ALA A 210 -24.20 -5.73 -9.54
CA ALA A 210 -23.46 -6.25 -10.70
C ALA A 210 -21.99 -5.81 -10.70
N ILE A 211 -21.09 -6.72 -11.08
CA ILE A 211 -19.64 -6.51 -10.99
C ILE A 211 -19.17 -5.34 -11.86
N GLU A 212 -19.81 -5.10 -13.00
CA GLU A 212 -19.52 -3.98 -13.89
C GLU A 212 -19.75 -2.64 -13.19
N VAL A 213 -20.81 -2.56 -12.37
CA VAL A 213 -21.12 -1.37 -11.55
C VAL A 213 -20.08 -1.20 -10.45
N VAL A 214 -19.60 -2.29 -9.85
CA VAL A 214 -18.54 -2.25 -8.83
C VAL A 214 -17.26 -1.68 -9.41
N VAL A 215 -16.82 -2.24 -10.54
CA VAL A 215 -15.62 -1.81 -11.27
C VAL A 215 -15.73 -0.34 -11.64
N GLU A 216 -16.86 0.08 -12.20
CA GLU A 216 -17.08 1.47 -12.57
C GLU A 216 -17.02 2.40 -11.35
N LYS A 217 -17.65 2.03 -10.22
CA LYS A 217 -17.60 2.81 -8.98
C LYS A 217 -16.20 2.95 -8.43
N VAL A 218 -15.42 1.86 -8.37
CA VAL A 218 -14.03 1.88 -7.91
C VAL A 218 -13.19 2.78 -8.83
N HIS A 219 -13.32 2.66 -10.15
CA HIS A 219 -12.59 3.52 -11.08
C HIS A 219 -13.02 4.99 -11.02
N ASN A 220 -14.31 5.26 -10.81
CA ASN A 220 -14.83 6.62 -10.70
C ASN A 220 -14.41 7.30 -9.40
N TYR A 221 -14.24 6.55 -8.31
CA TYR A 221 -13.74 7.07 -7.05
C TYR A 221 -12.34 7.69 -7.21
N TYR A 222 -11.44 6.99 -7.89
CA TYR A 222 -10.05 7.42 -8.09
C TYR A 222 -9.80 8.21 -9.40
N LYS A 223 -10.84 8.58 -10.14
CA LYS A 223 -10.71 9.07 -11.54
C LYS A 223 -9.83 10.31 -11.74
N ASN A 224 -9.64 11.11 -10.68
CA ASN A 224 -8.88 12.36 -10.70
C ASN A 224 -7.51 12.21 -10.03
N GLU A 225 -7.19 11.02 -9.55
CA GLU A 225 -6.06 10.77 -8.65
C GLU A 225 -5.09 9.82 -9.31
N LYS A 226 -3.79 10.08 -9.15
CA LYS A 226 -2.78 9.19 -9.74
C LYS A 226 -2.74 7.86 -9.01
N THR A 227 -3.26 6.81 -9.64
CA THR A 227 -3.57 5.55 -8.95
C THR A 227 -2.89 4.37 -9.64
N LEU A 228 -2.17 3.57 -8.86
CA LEU A 228 -1.64 2.29 -9.31
C LEU A 228 -2.58 1.15 -8.91
N TYR A 229 -3.15 0.47 -9.91
CA TYR A 229 -3.90 -0.76 -9.72
C TYR A 229 -2.95 -1.96 -9.82
N ILE A 230 -2.94 -2.82 -8.81
CA ILE A 230 -2.13 -4.03 -8.79
C ILE A 230 -3.06 -5.23 -8.89
N PHE A 231 -2.94 -6.02 -9.95
CA PHE A 231 -3.62 -7.31 -10.09
C PHE A 231 -2.62 -8.41 -9.79
N ASP A 232 -2.65 -8.92 -8.56
CA ASP A 232 -1.71 -9.95 -8.11
C ASP A 232 -2.24 -11.36 -8.42
N ASN A 233 -1.36 -12.28 -8.77
CA ASN A 233 -1.67 -13.69 -9.05
C ASN A 233 -2.63 -13.94 -10.22
N VAL A 234 -2.59 -13.13 -11.26
CA VAL A 234 -3.36 -13.38 -12.48
C VAL A 234 -2.95 -14.72 -13.10
N ASP A 235 -3.93 -15.61 -13.29
CA ASP A 235 -3.80 -16.90 -13.99
C ASP A 235 -4.45 -16.89 -15.38
N ASP A 236 -4.34 -18.00 -16.10
CA ASP A 236 -4.76 -18.14 -17.49
C ASP A 236 -6.28 -17.99 -17.70
N GLU A 237 -7.08 -18.38 -16.72
CA GLU A 237 -8.53 -18.15 -16.75
C GLU A 237 -8.85 -16.68 -16.53
N SER A 238 -8.20 -16.05 -15.54
CA SER A 238 -8.43 -14.65 -15.17
C SER A 238 -7.96 -13.67 -16.25
N VAL A 239 -6.89 -13.97 -16.99
CA VAL A 239 -6.42 -13.16 -18.12
C VAL A 239 -7.52 -12.91 -19.16
N ARG A 240 -8.38 -13.90 -19.43
CA ARG A 240 -9.35 -13.85 -20.54
C ARG A 240 -10.36 -12.71 -20.42
N TYR A 241 -10.67 -12.34 -19.19
CA TYR A 241 -11.67 -11.33 -18.89
C TYR A 241 -11.05 -10.12 -18.16
N LEU A 242 -9.73 -10.09 -17.97
CA LEU A 242 -9.03 -9.06 -17.20
C LEU A 242 -9.26 -7.65 -17.76
N GLU A 243 -9.41 -7.50 -19.08
CA GLU A 243 -9.56 -6.20 -19.73
C GLU A 243 -10.74 -5.39 -19.16
N MET A 244 -11.86 -6.04 -18.79
CA MET A 244 -13.02 -5.33 -18.24
C MET A 244 -12.77 -4.73 -16.86
N TYR A 245 -11.75 -5.22 -16.15
CA TYR A 245 -11.36 -4.76 -14.83
C TYR A 245 -10.25 -3.70 -14.86
N ILE A 246 -9.54 -3.54 -15.99
CA ILE A 246 -8.46 -2.56 -16.11
C ILE A 246 -9.07 -1.16 -16.30
N SER A 247 -8.70 -0.24 -15.40
CA SER A 247 -9.13 1.15 -15.49
C SER A 247 -8.60 1.83 -16.76
N LYS A 248 -9.51 2.47 -17.49
CA LYS A 248 -9.19 3.30 -18.67
C LYS A 248 -9.23 4.80 -18.33
N LYS A 249 -9.28 5.15 -17.04
CA LYS A 249 -9.26 6.55 -16.58
C LYS A 249 -7.88 7.18 -16.81
N PRO A 250 -7.78 8.49 -17.04
CA PRO A 250 -6.51 9.20 -16.98
C PRO A 250 -5.80 8.93 -15.63
N ASN A 251 -4.47 8.96 -15.62
CA ASN A 251 -3.67 8.73 -14.42
C ASN A 251 -3.88 7.37 -13.71
N ALA A 252 -4.49 6.39 -14.38
CA ALA A 252 -4.58 5.02 -13.92
C ALA A 252 -3.44 4.17 -14.50
N PHE A 253 -2.63 3.61 -13.61
CA PHE A 253 -1.51 2.73 -13.93
C PHE A 253 -1.89 1.30 -13.54
N THR A 254 -1.37 0.29 -14.25
CA THR A 254 -1.69 -1.11 -13.96
C THR A 254 -0.42 -1.93 -13.90
N LEU A 255 -0.21 -2.60 -12.76
CA LEU A 255 0.84 -3.59 -12.58
C LEU A 255 0.19 -4.96 -12.36
N ILE A 256 0.55 -5.94 -13.16
CA ILE A 256 0.02 -7.31 -13.07
C ILE A 256 1.13 -8.25 -12.64
N THR A 257 0.87 -9.17 -11.72
CA THR A 257 1.77 -10.31 -11.48
C THR A 257 1.12 -11.59 -12.00
N SER A 258 1.88 -12.43 -12.70
CA SER A 258 1.33 -13.65 -13.30
C SER A 258 2.34 -14.78 -13.45
N GLN A 259 1.86 -16.02 -13.37
CA GLN A 259 2.64 -17.20 -13.78
C GLN A 259 2.46 -17.52 -15.26
N TRP A 260 1.39 -17.00 -15.88
CA TRP A 260 1.09 -17.20 -17.29
C TRP A 260 2.17 -16.54 -18.16
N ARG A 261 2.72 -17.29 -19.11
CA ARG A 261 3.81 -16.82 -19.98
C ARG A 261 3.30 -16.31 -21.33
N THR A 262 2.11 -16.75 -21.74
CA THR A 262 1.57 -16.52 -23.08
C THR A 262 0.68 -15.28 -23.10
N TRP A 263 1.28 -14.12 -22.82
CA TRP A 263 0.62 -12.83 -22.95
C TRP A 263 0.60 -12.38 -24.41
N SER A 264 -0.46 -11.65 -24.80
CA SER A 264 -0.53 -11.06 -26.14
C SER A 264 0.63 -10.10 -26.38
N ASN A 265 1.11 -10.02 -27.62
CA ASN A 265 2.27 -9.20 -27.98
C ASN A 265 2.04 -7.69 -27.76
N ASN A 266 0.79 -7.27 -27.62
CA ASN A 266 0.40 -5.87 -27.41
C ASN A 266 0.43 -5.45 -25.94
N VAL A 267 0.84 -6.35 -25.04
CA VAL A 267 0.96 -6.09 -23.60
C VAL A 267 2.44 -6.02 -23.23
N ASN A 268 2.83 -4.92 -22.57
CA ASN A 268 4.18 -4.78 -22.06
C ASN A 268 4.40 -5.76 -20.91
N LYS A 269 5.51 -6.49 -20.98
CA LYS A 269 5.82 -7.58 -20.07
C LYS A 269 7.28 -7.58 -19.67
N MET A 270 7.52 -7.86 -18.40
CA MET A 270 8.84 -7.97 -17.78
C MET A 270 8.99 -9.37 -17.19
N PHE A 271 10.02 -10.08 -17.63
CA PHE A 271 10.33 -11.40 -17.12
C PHE A 271 11.09 -11.29 -15.80
N ILE A 272 10.58 -11.95 -14.77
CA ILE A 272 11.17 -12.03 -13.45
C ILE A 272 11.73 -13.45 -13.28
N ASP A 273 13.05 -13.57 -13.32
CA ASP A 273 13.75 -14.85 -13.19
C ASP A 273 14.15 -15.16 -11.74
N VAL A 274 14.80 -16.29 -11.50
CA VAL A 274 15.53 -16.56 -10.25
C VAL A 274 16.62 -15.51 -9.97
N PHE A 275 17.19 -15.51 -8.77
CA PHE A 275 18.28 -14.59 -8.46
C PHE A 275 19.52 -14.91 -9.31
N SER A 276 20.31 -13.89 -9.61
CA SER A 276 21.70 -14.08 -10.01
C SER A 276 22.52 -14.73 -8.89
N SER A 277 23.71 -15.25 -9.22
CA SER A 277 24.59 -15.85 -8.22
C SER A 277 24.98 -14.84 -7.13
N GLU A 278 25.20 -13.59 -7.51
CA GLU A 278 25.60 -12.50 -6.63
C GLU A 278 24.45 -12.08 -5.71
N GLU A 279 23.24 -11.96 -6.27
CA GLU A 279 22.04 -11.64 -5.48
C GLU A 279 21.72 -12.76 -4.49
N ALA A 280 21.70 -14.02 -4.93
CA ALA A 280 21.45 -15.15 -4.05
C ALA A 280 22.49 -15.23 -2.92
N PHE A 281 23.76 -15.02 -3.23
CA PHE A 281 24.84 -14.98 -2.24
C PHE A 281 24.66 -13.85 -1.24
N ALA A 282 24.40 -12.62 -1.72
CA ALA A 282 24.16 -11.46 -0.87
C ALA A 282 22.92 -11.66 0.02
N TYR A 283 21.87 -12.29 -0.51
CA TYR A 283 20.66 -12.60 0.25
C TYR A 283 20.98 -13.53 1.41
N VAL A 284 21.62 -14.67 1.15
CA VAL A 284 21.95 -15.65 2.20
C VAL A 284 22.93 -15.08 3.22
N LYS A 285 23.99 -14.40 2.76
CA LYS A 285 25.03 -13.84 3.64
C LYS A 285 24.49 -12.80 4.63
N ASN A 286 23.43 -12.07 4.26
CA ASN A 286 22.77 -11.12 5.16
C ASN A 286 21.77 -11.78 6.13
N ASN A 287 21.33 -13.01 5.85
CA ASN A 287 20.35 -13.71 6.68
C ASN A 287 20.96 -14.85 7.52
N ILE A 288 22.15 -15.38 7.17
CA ILE A 288 22.84 -16.45 7.91
C ILE A 288 24.17 -15.91 8.44
N LYS A 289 24.33 -15.83 9.77
CA LYS A 289 25.52 -15.25 10.41
C LYS A 289 26.72 -16.21 10.48
N GLU A 290 26.48 -17.52 10.51
CA GLU A 290 27.52 -18.53 10.72
C GLU A 290 27.61 -19.50 9.54
N ASN A 291 28.28 -19.08 8.47
CA ASN A 291 28.68 -19.99 7.40
C ASN A 291 29.86 -19.44 6.58
N THR A 292 30.60 -20.32 5.92
CA THR A 292 31.69 -19.90 5.02
C THR A 292 31.13 -19.46 3.66
N ASP A 293 31.81 -18.53 3.01
CA ASP A 293 31.42 -18.05 1.67
C ASP A 293 31.33 -19.21 0.66
N GLU A 294 32.19 -20.22 0.79
CA GLU A 294 32.19 -21.42 -0.07
C GLU A 294 30.93 -22.28 0.15
N ASN A 295 30.56 -22.52 1.41
CA ASN A 295 29.34 -23.27 1.74
C ASN A 295 28.09 -22.53 1.27
N ILE A 296 28.03 -21.21 1.44
CA ILE A 296 26.91 -20.40 0.93
C ILE A 296 26.80 -20.54 -0.58
N ARG A 297 27.92 -20.44 -1.31
CA ARG A 297 27.93 -20.59 -2.78
C ARG A 297 27.49 -21.96 -3.24
N LYS A 298 27.87 -23.02 -2.51
CA LYS A 298 27.40 -24.39 -2.78
C LYS A 298 25.90 -24.51 -2.55
N LEU A 299 25.42 -24.02 -1.40
CA LEU A 299 24.00 -24.05 -1.03
C LEU A 299 23.12 -23.32 -2.05
N ILE A 300 23.43 -22.08 -2.42
CA ILE A 300 22.59 -21.33 -3.38
C ILE A 300 22.55 -22.00 -4.76
N LYS A 301 23.63 -22.66 -5.16
CA LYS A 301 23.70 -23.42 -6.41
C LYS A 301 22.82 -24.67 -6.35
N GLU A 302 22.83 -25.40 -5.23
CA GLU A 302 21.94 -26.55 -5.00
C GLU A 302 20.46 -26.13 -4.99
N LEU A 303 20.16 -24.94 -4.47
CA LEU A 303 18.80 -24.36 -4.47
C LEU A 303 18.40 -23.71 -5.81
N GLY A 304 19.24 -23.81 -6.84
CA GLY A 304 18.98 -23.27 -8.17
C GLY A 304 18.77 -21.75 -8.18
N TYR A 305 19.35 -21.04 -7.22
CA TYR A 305 19.18 -19.60 -7.01
C TYR A 305 17.72 -19.15 -6.81
N HIS A 306 16.82 -20.08 -6.49
CA HIS A 306 15.39 -19.82 -6.43
C HIS A 306 15.02 -19.04 -5.15
N PRO A 307 14.42 -17.84 -5.24
CA PRO A 307 14.17 -16.98 -4.08
C PRO A 307 13.38 -17.66 -2.96
N PHE A 308 12.31 -18.38 -3.30
CA PHE A 308 11.52 -19.12 -2.31
C PHE A 308 12.32 -20.22 -1.60
N ALA A 309 13.13 -20.99 -2.33
CA ALA A 309 13.90 -22.09 -1.76
C ALA A 309 15.01 -21.57 -0.84
N ILE A 310 15.71 -20.51 -1.28
CA ILE A 310 16.69 -19.78 -0.49
C ILE A 310 16.08 -19.24 0.80
N ASN A 311 14.88 -18.64 0.71
CA ASN A 311 14.21 -18.07 1.86
C ASN A 311 13.83 -19.13 2.92
N GLN A 312 13.31 -20.28 2.48
CA GLN A 312 12.98 -21.38 3.39
C GLN A 312 14.21 -21.84 4.19
N VAL A 313 15.34 -22.07 3.52
CA VAL A 313 16.57 -22.52 4.20
C VAL A 313 17.12 -21.46 5.14
N SER A 314 17.10 -20.19 4.72
CA SER A 314 17.58 -19.07 5.53
C SER A 314 16.76 -18.88 6.81
N THR A 315 15.46 -19.13 6.76
CA THR A 315 14.57 -19.04 7.93
C THR A 315 14.80 -20.17 8.92
N ILE A 316 15.10 -21.38 8.45
CA ILE A 316 15.41 -22.54 9.30
C ILE A 316 16.70 -22.33 10.09
N HIS A 317 17.72 -21.69 9.50
CA HIS A 317 19.01 -21.46 10.15
C HIS A 317 19.06 -20.19 11.04
N LEU A 318 17.94 -19.46 11.14
CA LEU A 318 17.78 -18.31 12.04
C LEU A 318 17.22 -18.69 13.42
N HIS A 319 16.80 -19.94 13.61
CA HIS A 319 16.25 -20.51 14.84
C HIS A 319 17.14 -21.61 15.39
#